data_AF-A0A8H5XSM7-F1
#
_entry.id   AF-A0A8H5XSM7-F1
#
_cell.length_a   1.000
_cell.length_b   1.000
_cell.length_c   1.000
_cell.angle_alpha   90.00
_cell.angle_beta   90.00
_cell.angle_gamma   90.00
#
_symmetry.space_group_name_H-M   'P 1'
#
loop_
_entity.id
_entity.type
_entity.pdbx_description
1 polymer ?
#
loop_
_entity_poly.entity_id
_entity_poly.type
_entity_poly.pdbx_seq_one_letter_code
_entity_poly.pdbx_strand_id
1 'polypeptide(L)'
;MDSSPSDAAVLHGKCQIASSVPAVDAPAFFKEHGVFYQENAEIGRVVAELDKEGASWEPSGFKRFLPILENDPRIGQILESFDTQRRPACWVLGSNYPKHHFASTILEDEDQDHRIAVYVCSTGSELEIFCRSHHPPSAGVRAANGLYEVPYPFLTVIKKLKETEVWMQEGGV
;
A
#
# COMPACT_ATOMS: atom_id res chain seq x y z
N MET A 1 -3.79 -27.87 -1.73
CA MET A 1 -4.34 -26.83 -2.62
C MET A 1 -3.14 -26.18 -3.27
N ASP A 2 -2.87 -26.64 -4.49
CA ASP A 2 -1.70 -26.26 -5.28
C ASP A 2 -1.81 -24.79 -5.68
N SER A 3 -0.75 -24.03 -5.44
CA SER A 3 -0.62 -22.67 -5.94
C SER A 3 -0.54 -22.76 -7.47
N SER A 4 -1.63 -22.39 -8.15
CA SER A 4 -1.67 -22.33 -9.60
C SER A 4 -0.54 -21.44 -10.13
N PRO A 5 0.18 -21.86 -11.18
CA PRO A 5 1.26 -21.07 -11.78
C PRO A 5 0.80 -19.74 -12.40
N SER A 6 -0.50 -19.39 -12.32
CA SER A 6 -1.06 -18.13 -12.78
C SER A 6 -0.83 -16.95 -11.83
N ASP A 7 -0.64 -17.18 -10.53
CA ASP A 7 -0.61 -16.07 -9.56
C ASP A 7 0.70 -15.26 -9.62
N ALA A 8 1.81 -15.90 -9.97
CA ALA A 8 3.09 -15.23 -10.18
C ALA A 8 3.15 -14.43 -11.50
N ALA A 9 2.18 -14.65 -12.40
CA ALA A 9 2.12 -14.00 -13.70
C ALA A 9 1.23 -12.74 -13.71
N VAL A 10 0.50 -12.41 -12.64
CA VAL A 10 -0.43 -11.26 -12.66
C VAL A 10 0.23 -9.95 -12.17
N LEU A 11 1.36 -10.03 -11.47
CA LEU A 11 2.12 -8.88 -11.00
C LEU A 11 3.23 -8.51 -12.01
N HIS A 12 2.83 -7.99 -13.17
CA HIS A 12 3.79 -7.60 -14.20
C HIS A 12 4.45 -6.25 -13.87
N GLY A 13 5.53 -6.31 -13.07
CA GLY A 13 6.55 -5.27 -12.98
C GLY A 13 7.06 -5.01 -11.55
N LYS A 14 8.38 -5.06 -11.36
CA LYS A 14 9.02 -4.56 -10.12
C LYS A 14 8.64 -3.11 -9.81
N CYS A 15 8.32 -2.30 -10.82
CA CYS A 15 8.01 -0.87 -10.63
C CYS A 15 6.53 -0.50 -10.74
N GLN A 16 5.67 -1.39 -11.26
CA GLN A 16 4.23 -1.11 -11.38
C GLN A 16 3.42 -2.41 -11.51
N ILE A 17 2.21 -2.45 -10.94
CA ILE A 17 1.23 -3.49 -11.25
C ILE A 17 0.68 -3.18 -12.64
N ALA A 18 1.44 -3.56 -13.65
CA ALA A 18 1.04 -3.67 -15.04
C ALA A 18 0.28 -2.45 -15.60
N SER A 19 0.93 -1.73 -16.51
CA SER A 19 0.32 -0.75 -17.43
C SER A 19 -0.89 -1.26 -18.25
N SER A 20 -1.35 -2.49 -18.00
CA SER A 20 -2.43 -3.21 -18.67
C SER A 20 -3.74 -3.31 -17.89
N VAL A 21 -3.82 -2.89 -16.62
CA VAL A 21 -5.11 -2.90 -15.89
C VAL A 21 -5.94 -1.69 -16.31
N PRO A 22 -7.09 -1.88 -16.99
CA PRO A 22 -7.99 -0.78 -17.31
C PRO A 22 -8.58 -0.17 -16.05
N ALA A 23 -8.95 1.12 -16.10
CA ALA A 23 -9.58 1.81 -14.97
C ALA A 23 -10.78 1.06 -14.41
N VAL A 24 -11.66 0.56 -15.29
CA VAL A 24 -12.88 -0.19 -14.91
C VAL A 24 -12.60 -1.49 -14.14
N ASP A 25 -11.43 -2.11 -14.34
CA ASP A 25 -11.07 -3.36 -13.68
C ASP A 25 -10.25 -3.13 -12.41
N ALA A 26 -9.78 -1.89 -12.17
CA ALA A 26 -8.90 -1.57 -11.06
C ALA A 26 -9.52 -1.86 -9.67
N PRO A 27 -10.81 -1.56 -9.40
CA PRO A 27 -11.43 -1.93 -8.13
C PRO A 27 -11.51 -3.45 -7.92
N ALA A 28 -11.85 -4.21 -8.97
CA ALA A 28 -11.92 -5.67 -8.90
C ALA A 28 -10.54 -6.28 -8.68
N PHE A 29 -9.52 -5.75 -9.38
CA PHE A 29 -8.13 -6.11 -9.18
C PHE A 29 -7.69 -5.85 -7.74
N PHE A 30 -7.93 -4.64 -7.21
CA PHE A 30 -7.55 -4.29 -5.85
C PHE A 30 -8.23 -5.18 -4.82
N LYS A 31 -9.53 -5.49 -5.01
CA LYS A 31 -10.27 -6.39 -4.12
C LYS A 31 -9.69 -7.81 -4.11
N GLU A 32 -9.29 -8.31 -5.28
CA GLU A 32 -8.73 -9.67 -5.42
C GLU A 32 -7.30 -9.75 -4.86
N HIS A 33 -6.47 -8.74 -5.08
CA HIS A 33 -5.04 -8.79 -4.76
C HIS A 33 -4.66 -8.06 -3.46
N GLY A 34 -5.53 -7.17 -2.95
CA GLY A 34 -5.35 -6.41 -1.72
C GLY A 34 -4.38 -5.24 -1.81
N VAL A 35 -3.73 -5.06 -2.97
CA VAL A 35 -2.70 -4.05 -3.21
C VAL A 35 -2.83 -3.51 -4.62
N PHE A 36 -2.56 -2.21 -4.78
CA PHE A 36 -2.44 -1.52 -6.06
C PHE A 36 -1.29 -0.55 -5.93
N TYR A 37 -0.29 -0.62 -6.83
CA TYR A 37 0.87 0.25 -6.78
C TYR A 37 1.29 0.74 -8.17
N GLN A 38 1.75 1.99 -8.22
CA GLN A 38 2.12 2.70 -9.45
C GLN A 38 3.25 3.70 -9.18
N GLU A 39 4.32 3.59 -9.95
CA GLU A 39 5.37 4.60 -10.00
C GLU A 39 4.84 5.92 -10.58
N ASN A 40 5.20 7.02 -9.93
CA ASN A 40 4.80 8.37 -10.31
C ASN A 40 5.84 9.40 -9.83
N ALA A 41 6.60 9.96 -10.77
CA ALA A 41 7.62 10.97 -10.48
C ALA A 41 7.08 12.24 -9.80
N GLU A 42 5.83 12.61 -10.04
CA GLU A 42 5.21 13.76 -9.38
C GLU A 42 5.02 13.50 -7.89
N ILE A 43 4.58 12.29 -7.52
CA ILE A 43 4.48 11.87 -6.12
C ILE A 43 5.86 11.93 -5.47
N GLY A 44 6.90 11.38 -6.11
CA GLY A 44 8.26 11.43 -5.56
C GLY A 44 8.78 12.85 -5.31
N ARG A 45 8.48 13.81 -6.21
CA ARG A 45 8.80 15.22 -6.00
C ARG A 45 8.08 15.81 -4.79
N VAL A 46 6.78 15.56 -4.66
CA VAL A 46 5.99 16.08 -3.52
C VAL A 46 6.46 15.48 -2.19
N VAL A 47 6.80 14.19 -2.15
CA VAL A 47 7.41 13.57 -0.97
C VAL A 47 8.71 14.28 -0.60
N ALA A 48 9.60 14.50 -1.56
CA ALA A 48 10.87 15.19 -1.32
C ALA A 48 10.69 16.66 -0.85
N GLU A 49 9.64 17.35 -1.28
CA GLU A 49 9.29 18.68 -0.78
C GLU A 49 8.80 18.64 0.66
N LEU A 50 7.87 17.74 0.98
CA LEU A 50 7.35 17.57 2.35
C LEU A 50 8.44 17.16 3.33
N ASP A 51 9.41 16.34 2.91
CA ASP A 51 10.54 15.96 3.75
C ASP A 51 11.46 17.16 4.03
N LYS A 52 11.72 18.02 3.03
CA LYS A 52 12.50 19.26 3.23
C LYS A 52 11.81 20.24 4.16
N GLU A 53 10.48 20.28 4.11
CA GLU A 53 9.65 21.11 4.99
C GLU A 53 9.51 20.53 6.41
N GLY A 54 9.87 19.26 6.63
CA GLY A 54 9.61 18.55 7.89
C GLY A 54 8.11 18.33 8.12
N ALA A 55 7.33 18.13 7.06
CA ALA A 55 5.88 18.04 7.09
C ALA A 55 5.34 16.67 6.61
N SER A 56 6.21 15.67 6.41
CA SER A 56 5.82 14.35 5.87
C SER A 56 4.89 13.54 6.79
N TRP A 57 4.87 13.84 8.09
CA TRP A 57 3.93 13.24 9.04
C TRP A 57 2.62 14.04 9.21
N GLU A 58 2.49 15.21 8.58
CA GLU A 58 1.31 16.04 8.76
C GLU A 58 0.15 15.57 7.87
N PRO A 59 -1.05 15.33 8.43
CA PRO A 59 -2.24 15.00 7.64
C PRO A 59 -2.60 16.05 6.56
N SER A 60 -2.20 17.30 6.77
CA SER A 60 -2.32 18.38 5.77
C SER A 60 -1.48 18.12 4.52
N GLY A 61 -0.32 17.48 4.67
CA GLY A 61 0.56 17.11 3.56
C GLY A 61 -0.10 16.12 2.60
N PHE A 62 -0.96 15.22 3.11
CA PHE A 62 -1.68 14.25 2.27
C PHE A 62 -2.53 14.92 1.18
N LYS A 63 -3.09 16.10 1.47
CA LYS A 63 -3.91 16.86 0.51
C LYS A 63 -3.14 17.27 -0.74
N ARG A 64 -1.80 17.32 -0.70
CA ARG A 64 -0.97 17.62 -1.88
C ARG A 64 -0.94 16.47 -2.88
N PHE A 65 -1.20 15.23 -2.43
CA PHE A 65 -1.24 14.05 -3.30
C PHE A 65 -2.60 13.82 -3.93
N LEU A 66 -3.70 14.27 -3.30
CA LEU A 66 -5.06 14.04 -3.80
C LEU A 66 -5.24 14.39 -5.27
N PRO A 67 -4.81 15.58 -5.77
CA PRO A 67 -4.96 15.91 -7.19
C PRO A 67 -4.18 14.95 -8.11
N ILE A 68 -3.04 14.43 -7.65
CA ILE A 68 -2.20 13.51 -8.42
C ILE A 68 -2.86 12.12 -8.47
N LEU A 69 -3.38 11.66 -7.34
CA LEU A 69 -4.08 10.37 -7.22
C LEU A 69 -5.40 10.38 -8.01
N GLU A 70 -6.16 11.46 -7.94
CA GLU A 70 -7.42 11.64 -8.68
C GLU A 70 -7.21 11.75 -10.20
N ASN A 71 -6.02 12.15 -10.65
CA ASN A 71 -5.69 12.21 -12.07
C ASN A 71 -5.46 10.81 -12.68
N ASP A 72 -5.19 9.78 -11.86
CA ASP A 72 -5.19 8.39 -12.32
C ASP A 72 -6.61 7.81 -12.17
N PRO A 73 -7.32 7.54 -13.29
CA PRO A 73 -8.69 7.03 -13.23
C PRO A 73 -8.79 5.65 -12.57
N ARG A 74 -7.70 4.87 -12.51
CA ARG A 74 -7.67 3.57 -11.81
C ARG A 74 -7.70 3.78 -10.30
N ILE A 75 -6.86 4.70 -9.80
CA ILE A 75 -6.79 5.03 -8.38
C ILE A 75 -8.08 5.72 -7.93
N GLY A 76 -8.59 6.66 -8.73
CA GLY A 76 -9.87 7.31 -8.47
C GLY A 76 -11.00 6.31 -8.24
N GLN A 77 -11.16 5.33 -9.13
CA GLN A 77 -12.20 4.30 -8.99
C GLN A 77 -12.00 3.38 -7.78
N ILE A 78 -10.76 3.10 -7.37
CA ILE A 78 -10.49 2.36 -6.13
C ILE A 78 -10.94 3.21 -4.94
N LEU A 79 -10.53 4.48 -4.89
CA LEU A 79 -10.80 5.39 -3.77
C LEU A 79 -12.28 5.72 -3.59
N GLU A 80 -13.08 5.70 -4.65
CA GLU A 80 -14.55 5.91 -4.57
C GLU A 80 -15.25 4.93 -3.62
N SER A 81 -14.69 3.74 -3.42
CA SER A 81 -15.27 2.73 -2.54
C SER A 81 -14.98 2.93 -1.04
N PHE A 82 -14.14 3.92 -0.69
CA PHE A 82 -13.65 4.12 0.68
C PHE A 82 -13.97 5.51 1.24
N ASP A 83 -14.01 5.62 2.57
CA ASP A 83 -14.22 6.88 3.28
C ASP A 83 -12.95 7.75 3.24
N THR A 84 -12.85 8.55 2.18
CA THR A 84 -11.79 9.54 1.98
C THR A 84 -12.10 10.90 2.64
N GLN A 85 -13.28 11.06 3.25
CA GLN A 85 -13.69 12.31 3.90
C GLN A 85 -13.14 12.44 5.33
N ARG A 86 -12.80 11.31 5.97
CA ARG A 86 -12.13 11.32 7.27
C ARG A 86 -10.72 11.87 7.17
N ARG A 87 -10.29 12.53 8.25
CA ARG A 87 -8.90 12.98 8.38
C ARG A 87 -7.97 11.76 8.30
N PRO A 88 -6.98 11.75 7.39
CA PRO A 88 -6.05 10.63 7.30
C PRO A 88 -5.19 10.57 8.55
N ALA A 89 -4.88 9.35 8.97
CA ALA A 89 -3.76 9.09 9.87
C ALA A 89 -2.52 8.88 9.01
N CYS A 90 -1.43 9.53 9.38
CA CYS A 90 -0.18 9.50 8.62
C CYS A 90 0.91 8.88 9.49
N TRP A 91 1.68 7.98 8.89
CA TRP A 91 2.84 7.35 9.51
C TRP A 91 4.02 7.46 8.57
N VAL A 92 5.19 7.74 9.12
CA VAL A 92 6.45 7.68 8.38
C VAL A 92 7.04 6.30 8.59
N LEU A 93 7.13 5.52 7.51
CA LEU A 93 7.83 4.25 7.50
C LEU A 93 9.25 4.51 6.97
N GLY A 94 10.24 4.35 7.84
CA GLY A 94 11.65 4.53 7.50
C GLY A 94 12.39 3.20 7.39
N SER A 95 13.61 3.24 6.89
CA SER A 95 14.53 2.09 6.79
C SER A 95 14.96 1.50 8.13
N ASN A 96 14.56 2.13 9.24
CA ASN A 96 14.86 1.74 10.63
C ASN A 96 14.13 0.46 11.06
N TYR A 97 13.20 -0.05 10.25
CA TYR A 97 12.39 -1.24 10.55
C TYR A 97 12.56 -2.34 9.49
N PRO A 98 13.79 -2.82 9.23
CA PRO A 98 14.02 -3.84 8.22
C PRO A 98 13.28 -5.13 8.58
N LYS A 99 12.56 -5.72 7.62
CA LYS A 99 11.76 -6.96 7.78
C LYS A 99 10.57 -6.85 8.75
N HIS A 100 10.16 -5.63 9.09
CA HIS A 100 8.89 -5.41 9.78
C HIS A 100 7.80 -5.12 8.75
N HIS A 101 6.70 -5.86 8.84
CA HIS A 101 5.54 -5.68 7.96
C HIS A 101 4.39 -5.12 8.78
N PHE A 102 3.89 -3.96 8.37
CA PHE A 102 2.85 -3.24 9.10
C PHE A 102 1.53 -3.29 8.35
N ALA A 103 0.44 -3.42 9.12
CA ALA A 103 -0.93 -3.24 8.65
C ALA A 103 -1.53 -2.00 9.32
N SER A 104 -2.32 -1.23 8.56
CA SER A 104 -2.98 -0.02 9.05
C SER A 104 -4.06 -0.27 10.11
N THR A 105 -4.49 -1.53 10.33
CA THR A 105 -5.44 -1.90 11.39
C THR A 105 -5.52 -3.42 11.65
N ILE A 106 -5.65 -3.80 12.94
CA ILE A 106 -6.37 -5.01 13.42
C ILE A 106 -6.97 -4.72 14.82
N LEU A 107 -7.87 -3.72 14.93
CA LEU A 107 -8.67 -3.54 16.15
C LEU A 107 -9.85 -4.53 16.10
N GLU A 108 -9.95 -5.45 17.06
CA GLU A 108 -10.97 -6.52 17.05
C GLU A 108 -12.42 -5.98 17.12
N ASP A 109 -12.61 -4.75 17.63
CA ASP A 109 -13.93 -4.19 17.97
C ASP A 109 -14.43 -3.09 17.01
N GLU A 110 -13.68 -2.74 15.96
CA GLU A 110 -14.15 -1.78 14.94
C GLU A 110 -14.06 -2.36 13.53
N ASP A 111 -15.18 -2.37 12.82
CA ASP A 111 -15.17 -2.55 11.36
C ASP A 111 -14.41 -1.37 10.71
N GLN A 112 -13.45 -1.69 9.87
CA GLN A 112 -12.63 -0.72 9.14
C GLN A 112 -12.60 -1.04 7.65
N ASP A 113 -13.49 -1.91 7.15
CA ASP A 113 -13.56 -2.28 5.73
C ASP A 113 -13.90 -1.08 4.84
N HIS A 114 -14.44 0.00 5.42
CA HIS A 114 -14.66 1.29 4.77
C HIS A 114 -13.41 2.17 4.66
N ARG A 115 -12.23 1.72 5.12
CA ARG A 115 -10.97 2.48 5.08
C ARG A 115 -9.94 1.85 4.15
N ILE A 116 -9.02 2.67 3.68
CA ILE A 116 -7.89 2.27 2.84
C ILE A 116 -6.56 2.82 3.40
N ALA A 117 -5.50 2.05 3.25
CA ALA A 117 -4.13 2.53 3.46
C ALA A 117 -3.56 3.04 2.13
N VAL A 118 -3.07 4.27 2.11
CA VAL A 118 -2.36 4.85 0.97
C VAL A 118 -0.92 5.12 1.41
N TYR A 119 0.02 4.42 0.80
CA TYR A 119 1.44 4.64 1.02
C TYR A 119 1.94 5.57 -0.07
N VAL A 120 2.67 6.63 0.29
CA VAL A 120 3.34 7.50 -0.69
C VAL A 120 4.84 7.35 -0.49
N CYS A 121 5.53 7.00 -1.57
CA CYS A 121 6.91 6.57 -1.55
C CYS A 121 7.83 7.60 -2.19
N SER A 122 8.95 7.87 -1.52
CA SER A 122 10.01 8.72 -2.06
C SER A 122 10.75 8.02 -3.21
N THR A 123 11.44 8.80 -4.02
CA THR A 123 12.37 8.33 -5.05
C THR A 123 13.37 7.32 -4.48
N GLY A 124 13.47 6.16 -5.11
CA GLY A 124 14.35 5.07 -4.71
C GLY A 124 13.81 4.15 -3.61
N SER A 125 12.53 4.27 -3.24
CA SER A 125 11.92 3.41 -2.21
C SER A 125 11.82 1.97 -2.69
N GLU A 126 12.20 1.03 -1.81
CA GLU A 126 12.01 -0.40 -1.99
C GLU A 126 10.97 -0.90 -0.98
N LEU A 127 9.99 -1.67 -1.45
CA LEU A 127 8.90 -2.22 -0.65
C LEU A 127 8.85 -3.73 -0.82
N GLU A 128 8.54 -4.42 0.28
CA GLU A 128 8.20 -5.84 0.29
C GLU A 128 6.71 -5.98 0.55
N ILE A 129 5.98 -6.54 -0.41
CA ILE A 129 4.53 -6.73 -0.30
C ILE A 129 4.15 -8.21 -0.39
N PHE A 130 3.13 -8.58 0.36
CA PHE A 130 2.49 -9.89 0.26
C PHE A 130 1.11 -9.71 -0.36
N CYS A 131 1.02 -9.94 -1.66
CA CYS A 131 -0.26 -9.91 -2.36
C CYS A 131 -1.23 -10.93 -1.74
N ARG A 132 -2.51 -10.56 -1.67
CA ARG A 132 -3.59 -11.34 -1.02
C ARG A 132 -3.42 -11.53 0.49
N SER A 133 -2.53 -10.77 1.14
CA SER A 133 -2.36 -10.84 2.60
C SER A 133 -3.58 -10.37 3.40
N HIS A 134 -4.50 -9.63 2.77
CA HIS A 134 -5.80 -9.27 3.34
C HIS A 134 -6.76 -10.47 3.45
N HIS A 135 -6.54 -11.53 2.66
CA HIS A 135 -7.29 -12.78 2.79
C HIS A 135 -6.77 -13.60 3.98
N PRO A 136 -7.64 -14.48 4.51
CA PRO A 136 -7.95 -14.67 5.94
C PRO A 136 -7.53 -13.60 6.98
N PRO A 137 -8.11 -13.60 8.20
CA PRO A 137 -7.65 -12.73 9.28
C PRO A 137 -6.14 -12.84 9.51
N SER A 138 -5.49 -11.68 9.64
CA SER A 138 -4.08 -11.62 10.03
C SER A 138 -3.96 -11.66 11.55
N ALA A 139 -2.95 -12.38 12.06
CA ALA A 139 -2.52 -12.23 13.44
C ALA A 139 -1.42 -11.18 13.48
N GLY A 140 -1.60 -10.13 14.27
CA GLY A 140 -0.61 -9.06 14.42
C GLY A 140 -0.47 -8.62 15.87
N VAL A 141 0.62 -7.92 16.16
CA VAL A 141 0.91 -7.32 17.46
C VAL A 141 1.01 -5.81 17.32
N ARG A 142 0.47 -5.07 18.29
CA ARG A 142 0.51 -3.61 18.24
C ARG A 142 1.96 -3.12 18.41
N ALA A 143 2.45 -2.38 17.41
CA ALA A 143 3.78 -1.80 17.38
C ALA A 143 3.81 -0.38 17.96
N ALA A 144 5.01 0.12 18.24
CA ALA A 144 5.23 1.43 18.86
C ALA A 144 4.78 2.62 17.99
N ASN A 145 4.72 2.44 16.66
CA ASN A 145 4.19 3.42 15.71
C ASN A 145 2.64 3.46 15.67
N GLY A 146 1.97 2.62 16.47
CA GLY A 146 0.52 2.53 16.54
C GLY A 146 -0.10 1.61 15.48
N LEU A 147 0.68 1.07 14.55
CA LEU A 147 0.27 0.08 13.57
C LEU A 147 0.32 -1.34 14.16
N TYR A 148 -0.25 -2.32 13.47
CA TYR A 148 -0.07 -3.72 13.83
C TYR A 148 1.05 -4.31 12.98
N GLU A 149 2.04 -4.91 13.63
CA GLU A 149 3.07 -5.69 12.98
C GLU A 149 2.57 -7.11 12.76
N VAL A 150 2.62 -7.58 11.51
CA VAL A 150 2.27 -8.96 11.15
C VAL A 150 3.56 -9.77 11.06
N PRO A 151 3.74 -10.83 11.89
CA PRO A 151 4.98 -11.60 11.88
C PRO A 151 5.28 -12.25 10.53
N TYR A 152 6.52 -12.15 10.06
CA TYR A 152 6.95 -12.76 8.80
C TYR A 152 6.64 -14.26 8.67
N PRO A 153 6.85 -15.11 9.71
CA PRO A 153 6.47 -16.52 9.64
C PRO A 153 4.97 -16.74 9.47
N PHE A 154 4.14 -15.82 9.96
CA PHE A 154 2.70 -15.91 9.76
C PHE A 154 2.33 -15.69 8.28
N LEU A 155 2.98 -14.73 7.61
CA LEU A 155 2.77 -14.49 6.17
C LEU A 155 3.29 -15.65 5.30
N THR A 156 4.49 -16.16 5.60
CA THR A 156 5.20 -17.13 4.75
C THR A 156 4.91 -18.60 5.07
N VAL A 157 4.75 -18.97 6.35
CA VAL A 157 4.55 -20.36 6.77
C VAL A 157 3.06 -20.68 6.96
N ILE A 158 2.31 -19.77 7.59
CA ILE A 158 0.89 -19.98 7.89
C ILE A 158 0.03 -19.64 6.68
N LYS A 159 0.13 -18.40 6.17
CA LYS A 159 -0.61 -17.96 4.98
C LYS A 159 -0.01 -18.45 3.67
N LYS A 160 1.24 -18.93 3.67
CA LYS A 160 1.95 -19.47 2.49
C LYS A 160 2.02 -18.48 1.32
N LEU A 161 2.11 -17.20 1.64
CA LEU A 161 2.21 -16.14 0.65
C LEU A 161 3.66 -15.99 0.18
N LYS A 162 3.81 -15.54 -1.07
CA LYS A 162 5.10 -15.19 -1.64
C LYS A 162 5.29 -13.68 -1.53
N GLU A 163 6.47 -13.29 -1.08
CA GLU A 163 6.90 -11.90 -1.06
C GLU A 163 7.14 -11.42 -2.49
N THR A 164 6.76 -10.17 -2.75
CA THR A 164 7.03 -9.47 -3.99
C THR A 164 7.78 -8.19 -3.66
N GLU A 165 8.95 -8.04 -4.29
CA GLU A 165 9.71 -6.80 -4.24
C GLU A 165 9.12 -5.77 -5.21
N VAL A 166 8.91 -4.56 -4.72
CA VAL A 166 8.48 -3.40 -5.48
C VAL A 166 9.51 -2.30 -5.34
N TRP A 167 9.84 -1.65 -6.45
CA TRP A 167 10.81 -0.56 -6.51
C TRP A 167 10.18 0.68 -7.13
N MET A 168 10.13 1.75 -6.36
CA MET A 168 9.68 3.08 -6.80
C MET A 168 10.90 3.93 -7.11
N GLN A 169 11.46 3.82 -8.32
CA GLN A 169 12.66 4.55 -8.70
C GLN A 169 12.40 6.06 -8.68
N GLU A 170 11.28 6.50 -9.21
CA GLU A 170 10.88 7.92 -9.27
C GLU A 170 10.02 8.35 -8.08
N GLY A 171 9.62 7.42 -7.22
CA GLY A 171 8.58 7.59 -6.20
C GLY A 171 7.24 7.04 -6.69
N GLY A 172 6.23 6.99 -5.84
CA GLY A 172 4.97 6.36 -6.24
C GLY A 172 3.97 6.17 -5.10
N VAL A 173 2.92 5.43 -5.41
CA VAL A 173 1.82 5.05 -4.51
C VAL A 173 1.61 3.55 -4.54
#